data_AF-A0A369IK20-F1
#
_entry.id   AF-A0A369IK20-F1
#
_cell.length_a   1.000
_cell.length_b   1.000
_cell.length_c   1.000
_cell.angle_alpha   90.00
_cell.angle_beta   90.00
_cell.angle_gamma   90.00
#
_symmetry.space_group_name_H-M   'P 1'
#
loop_
_entity.id
_entity.type
_entity.pdbx_description
1 polymer ?
#
loop_
_entity_poly.entity_id
_entity_poly.type
_entity_poly.pdbx_seq_one_letter_code
_entity_poly.pdbx_strand_id
1 'polypeptide(L)'
;MQKKIVYLSLIVFAGIVAYQVFLKATEKEIHPLIKSWEKAVPHQQIPKGLASLSAEQCGACHVKHYEEWQHSTHSHAWTDLQFQAELKKESSPYLCINCHIPLQNQQEFIVMGLVDGDIYQPVKEKNPHFDKKLQQEGINCASCHVRDNVVIGSTGTTKAPHATRKDPVFLSEKLCISCHNANAVVTSTLVCSFETGDEWKAGPYYGQKNCISCHMEPTKREVVAGFGERLSHLHYFAGSGIPKVKGAKTKALNGLAFYPSKVEKSYAVNQEIVYHLKLKNEFAGHRVPSGDPERFFGISMELLDENGKAIAQKTDRIGEKWEWYPAAKKLEDNNLNPKEERTFAFAYKPTKKQKLTLAVKVTKNRLDQKSADYNKLDERYPLFITVFDEKYAIEVK
;
A
#
# COMPACT_ATOMS: atom_id res chain seq x y z
N MET A 1 2.68 -54.91 54.60
CA MET A 1 3.55 -54.35 53.53
C MET A 1 2.86 -54.28 52.17
N GLN A 2 2.22 -55.36 51.70
CA GLN A 2 1.58 -55.46 50.38
C GLN A 2 0.57 -54.34 50.05
N LYS A 3 -0.37 -54.02 50.96
CA LYS A 3 -1.36 -52.94 50.73
C LYS A 3 -0.71 -51.57 50.52
N LYS A 4 0.36 -51.24 51.27
CA LYS A 4 1.09 -49.97 51.13
C LYS A 4 1.81 -49.86 49.78
N ILE A 5 2.37 -50.97 49.29
CA ILE A 5 3.00 -51.04 47.97
C ILE A 5 1.95 -50.85 46.87
N VAL A 6 0.78 -51.48 46.99
CA VAL A 6 -0.33 -51.31 46.03
C VAL A 6 -0.84 -49.87 46.00
N TYR A 7 -1.03 -49.22 47.16
CA TYR A 7 -1.41 -47.80 47.22
C TYR A 7 -0.36 -46.88 46.62
N LEU A 8 0.93 -47.13 46.89
CA LEU A 8 2.03 -46.36 46.31
C LEU A 8 2.06 -46.52 44.78
N SER A 9 1.90 -47.74 44.27
CA SER A 9 1.85 -48.00 42.82
C SER A 9 0.64 -47.34 42.15
N LEU A 10 -0.53 -47.30 42.80
CA LEU A 10 -1.71 -46.61 42.29
C LEU A 10 -1.52 -45.08 42.24
N ILE A 11 -0.88 -44.50 43.26
CA ILE A 11 -0.55 -43.06 43.28
C ILE A 11 0.45 -42.72 42.18
N VAL A 12 1.50 -43.53 42.00
CA VAL A 12 2.49 -43.33 40.93
C VAL A 12 1.83 -43.48 39.56
N PHE A 13 0.99 -44.50 39.35
CA PHE A 13 0.27 -44.68 38.09
C PHE A 13 -0.68 -43.52 37.79
N ALA A 14 -1.47 -43.07 38.78
CA ALA A 14 -2.34 -41.91 38.63
C ALA A 14 -1.54 -40.63 38.33
N GLY A 15 -0.37 -40.45 38.95
CA GLY A 15 0.55 -39.35 38.66
C GLY A 15 1.10 -39.40 37.23
N ILE A 16 1.50 -40.58 36.74
CA ILE A 16 1.96 -40.76 35.36
C ILE A 16 0.82 -40.48 34.38
N VAL A 17 -0.38 -41.01 34.61
CA VAL A 17 -1.54 -40.77 33.74
C VAL A 17 -1.91 -39.29 33.72
N ALA A 18 -1.98 -38.63 34.89
CA ALA A 18 -2.25 -37.20 34.98
C ALA A 18 -1.19 -36.37 34.25
N TYR A 19 0.10 -36.75 34.37
CA TYR A 19 1.18 -36.08 33.67
C TYR A 19 1.10 -36.30 32.15
N GLN A 20 0.76 -37.50 31.67
CA GLN A 20 0.57 -37.78 30.25
C GLN A 20 -0.65 -37.05 29.67
N VAL A 21 -1.76 -36.98 30.41
CA VAL A 21 -2.93 -36.19 30.02
C VAL A 21 -2.59 -34.71 29.99
N PHE A 22 -1.84 -34.20 30.97
CA PHE A 22 -1.35 -32.82 30.99
C PHE A 22 -0.46 -32.54 29.78
N LEU A 23 0.56 -33.38 29.52
CA LEU A 23 1.44 -33.24 28.35
C LEU A 23 0.65 -33.17 27.06
N LYS A 24 -0.29 -34.10 26.85
CA LYS A 24 -1.13 -34.14 25.66
C LYS A 24 -2.11 -32.96 25.57
N ALA A 25 -2.63 -32.48 26.70
CA ALA A 25 -3.49 -31.30 26.75
C ALA A 25 -2.72 -29.99 26.54
N THR A 26 -1.41 -29.99 26.78
CA THR A 26 -0.51 -28.84 26.56
C THR A 26 0.36 -28.98 25.30
N GLU A 27 0.18 -30.05 24.53
CA GLU A 27 0.89 -30.26 23.28
C GLU A 27 0.39 -29.22 22.27
N LYS A 28 1.34 -28.44 21.74
CA LYS A 28 1.03 -27.36 20.81
C LYS A 28 1.10 -27.90 19.38
N GLU A 29 0.06 -27.65 18.60
CA GLU A 29 0.01 -28.10 17.21
C GLU A 29 0.61 -27.05 16.27
N ILE A 30 1.31 -27.49 15.23
CA ILE A 30 1.81 -26.57 14.20
C ILE A 30 0.82 -26.57 13.04
N HIS A 31 0.05 -25.49 12.94
CA HIS A 31 -0.87 -25.29 11.83
C HIS A 31 -0.13 -24.80 10.58
N PRO A 32 -0.38 -25.39 9.40
CA PRO A 32 0.26 -24.95 8.17
C PRO A 32 -0.29 -23.60 7.70
N LEU A 33 0.56 -22.86 6.96
CA LEU A 33 0.13 -21.64 6.28
C LEU A 33 -0.77 -22.01 5.10
N ILE A 34 -1.96 -21.40 5.01
CA ILE A 34 -2.97 -21.73 4.00
C ILE A 34 -3.31 -20.57 3.07
N LYS A 35 -3.16 -19.33 3.53
CA LYS A 35 -3.46 -18.14 2.73
C LYS A 35 -2.25 -17.75 1.87
N SER A 36 -2.50 -17.15 0.72
CA SER A 36 -1.42 -16.73 -0.19
C SER A 36 -0.55 -15.63 0.43
N TRP A 37 -1.15 -14.71 1.19
CA TRP A 37 -0.45 -13.60 1.86
C TRP A 37 0.31 -14.02 3.13
N GLU A 38 0.09 -15.25 3.62
CA GLU A 38 0.90 -15.83 4.71
C GLU A 38 2.26 -16.33 4.19
N LYS A 39 2.42 -16.51 2.87
CA LYS A 39 3.58 -17.17 2.28
C LYS A 39 4.44 -16.17 1.51
N ALA A 40 5.74 -16.19 1.80
CA ALA A 40 6.73 -15.61 0.91
C ALA A 40 6.82 -16.43 -0.40
N VAL A 41 7.26 -15.78 -1.48
CA VAL A 41 7.73 -16.48 -2.67
C VAL A 41 8.93 -17.33 -2.27
N PRO A 42 8.90 -18.65 -2.54
CA PRO A 42 9.99 -19.56 -2.17
C PRO A 42 11.35 -19.10 -2.70
N HIS A 43 12.42 -19.56 -2.07
CA HIS A 43 13.78 -19.26 -2.46
C HIS A 43 13.98 -19.42 -3.98
N GLN A 44 14.51 -18.37 -4.61
CA GLN A 44 14.85 -18.37 -6.03
C GLN A 44 16.37 -18.55 -6.18
N GLN A 45 16.80 -19.49 -7.03
CA GLN A 45 18.20 -19.55 -7.43
C GLN A 45 18.50 -18.42 -8.41
N ILE A 46 19.76 -18.01 -8.45
CA ILE A 46 20.25 -17.05 -9.44
C ILE A 46 20.18 -17.73 -10.83
N PRO A 47 19.41 -17.19 -11.79
CA PRO A 47 19.39 -17.73 -13.14
C PRO A 47 20.78 -17.77 -13.76
N LYS A 48 21.09 -18.84 -14.51
CA LYS A 48 22.36 -18.96 -15.24
C LYS A 48 22.61 -17.70 -16.06
N GLY A 49 23.83 -17.15 -15.99
CA GLY A 49 24.21 -15.92 -16.70
C GLY A 49 23.98 -14.63 -15.94
N LEU A 50 23.43 -14.69 -14.72
CA LEU A 50 23.38 -13.59 -13.76
C LEU A 50 24.34 -13.84 -12.60
N ALA A 51 24.87 -12.78 -12.01
CA ALA A 51 25.72 -12.85 -10.82
C ALA A 51 24.93 -12.74 -9.50
N SER A 52 23.75 -12.12 -9.51
CA SER A 52 22.87 -11.98 -8.35
C SER A 52 21.43 -11.70 -8.76
N LEU A 53 20.52 -11.69 -7.78
CA LEU A 53 19.11 -11.28 -7.94
C LEU A 53 18.89 -9.78 -7.66
N SER A 54 19.97 -9.00 -7.48
CA SER A 54 19.86 -7.58 -7.19
C SER A 54 19.30 -6.81 -8.38
N ALA A 55 18.56 -5.75 -8.10
CA ALA A 55 18.10 -4.84 -9.13
C ALA A 55 19.27 -4.16 -9.86
N GLU A 56 20.38 -3.90 -9.15
CA GLU A 56 21.62 -3.37 -9.74
C GLU A 56 22.18 -4.31 -10.84
N GLN A 57 22.20 -5.62 -10.58
CA GLN A 57 22.62 -6.61 -11.58
C GLN A 57 21.74 -6.58 -12.82
N CYS A 58 20.43 -6.41 -12.66
CA CYS A 58 19.51 -6.24 -13.79
C CYS A 58 19.74 -4.90 -14.51
N GLY A 59 19.99 -3.84 -13.75
CA GLY A 59 20.20 -2.47 -14.23
C GLY A 59 21.44 -2.29 -15.11
N ALA A 60 22.43 -3.17 -15.00
CA ALA A 60 23.60 -3.18 -15.89
C ALA A 60 23.21 -3.31 -17.39
N CYS A 61 22.12 -4.02 -17.70
CA CYS A 61 21.60 -4.17 -19.07
C CYS A 61 20.24 -3.46 -19.27
N HIS A 62 19.40 -3.44 -18.24
CA HIS A 62 18.04 -2.88 -18.26
C HIS A 62 17.99 -1.48 -17.61
N VAL A 63 18.91 -0.60 -18.02
CA VAL A 63 19.15 0.72 -17.43
C VAL A 63 17.87 1.51 -17.19
N LYS A 64 17.04 1.67 -18.23
CA LYS A 64 15.80 2.46 -18.14
C LYS A 64 14.78 1.86 -17.17
N HIS A 65 14.66 0.53 -17.10
CA HIS A 65 13.74 -0.12 -16.15
C HIS A 65 14.24 0.02 -14.71
N TYR A 66 15.55 -0.06 -14.51
CA TYR A 66 16.17 0.12 -13.20
C TYR A 66 15.99 1.55 -12.68
N GLU A 67 16.27 2.57 -13.50
CA GLU A 67 16.04 3.98 -13.16
C GLU A 67 14.58 4.26 -12.77
N GLU A 68 13.63 3.71 -13.53
CA GLU A 68 12.20 3.84 -13.24
C GLU A 68 11.81 3.20 -11.89
N TRP A 69 12.28 1.97 -11.68
CA TRP A 69 12.02 1.20 -10.46
C TRP A 69 12.62 1.89 -9.23
N GLN A 70 13.83 2.44 -9.33
CA GLN A 70 14.49 3.15 -8.23
C GLN A 70 13.62 4.30 -7.69
N HIS A 71 12.81 4.95 -8.53
CA HIS A 71 11.90 6.03 -8.13
C HIS A 71 10.50 5.57 -7.72
N SER A 72 10.25 4.27 -7.70
CA SER A 72 8.95 3.70 -7.31
C SER A 72 8.82 3.57 -5.78
N THR A 73 7.59 3.37 -5.31
CA THR A 73 7.38 2.98 -3.91
C THR A 73 7.75 1.51 -3.65
N HIS A 74 7.88 0.68 -4.69
CA HIS A 74 8.28 -0.72 -4.60
C HIS A 74 9.74 -0.87 -4.16
N SER A 75 10.65 -0.09 -4.74
CA SER A 75 12.08 -0.08 -4.34
C SER A 75 12.30 0.35 -2.89
N HIS A 76 11.33 1.07 -2.31
CA HIS A 76 11.37 1.58 -0.95
C HIS A 76 10.43 0.82 0.00
N ALA A 77 9.82 -0.28 -0.43
CA ALA A 77 8.79 -0.98 0.34
C ALA A 77 9.33 -1.44 1.71
N TRP A 78 10.57 -1.94 1.75
CA TRP A 78 11.22 -2.30 3.00
C TRP A 78 11.64 -1.09 3.82
N THR A 79 12.28 -0.10 3.20
CA THR A 79 12.96 1.00 3.90
C THR A 79 12.03 2.15 4.28
N ASP A 80 10.73 2.06 3.97
CA ASP A 80 9.74 3.08 4.29
C ASP A 80 9.64 3.34 5.80
N LEU A 81 9.67 4.61 6.20
CA LEU A 81 9.74 4.98 7.63
C LEU A 81 8.49 4.56 8.41
N GLN A 82 7.30 4.71 7.83
CA GLN A 82 6.05 4.25 8.46
C GLN A 82 6.05 2.73 8.61
N PHE A 83 6.39 2.00 7.55
CA PHE A 83 6.50 0.55 7.61
C PHE A 83 7.51 0.07 8.66
N GLN A 84 8.70 0.69 8.71
CA GLN A 84 9.71 0.37 9.72
C GLN A 84 9.27 0.71 11.15
N ALA A 85 8.42 1.72 11.33
CA ALA A 85 7.80 2.01 12.63
C ALA A 85 6.79 0.92 13.02
N GLU A 86 5.95 0.48 12.08
CA GLU A 86 5.01 -0.62 12.29
C GLU A 86 5.72 -1.95 12.60
N LEU A 87 6.83 -2.26 11.92
CA LEU A 87 7.63 -3.47 12.16
C LEU A 87 8.28 -3.53 13.55
N LYS A 88 8.54 -2.39 14.18
CA LYS A 88 9.17 -2.33 15.51
C LYS A 88 8.20 -2.56 16.66
N LYS A 89 6.89 -2.58 16.39
CA LYS A 89 5.87 -2.84 17.41
C LYS A 89 5.92 -4.31 17.80
N GLU A 90 5.73 -4.61 19.09
CA GLU A 90 5.68 -5.99 19.58
C GLU A 90 4.54 -6.79 18.94
N SER A 91 3.47 -6.10 18.57
CA SER A 91 2.31 -6.65 17.86
C SER A 91 2.53 -6.78 16.35
N SER A 92 3.75 -6.59 15.82
CA SER A 92 3.98 -6.67 14.39
C SER A 92 3.99 -8.13 13.90
N PRO A 93 3.05 -8.52 13.02
CA PRO A 93 2.96 -9.90 12.56
C PRO A 93 4.02 -10.17 11.47
N TYR A 94 4.45 -11.43 11.36
CA TYR A 94 5.40 -11.84 10.32
C TYR A 94 4.84 -11.63 8.89
N LEU A 95 3.53 -11.63 8.69
CA LEU A 95 2.91 -11.59 7.36
C LEU A 95 3.17 -10.28 6.60
N CYS A 96 3.41 -9.17 7.30
CA CYS A 96 3.61 -7.85 6.69
C CYS A 96 4.74 -7.86 5.65
N ILE A 97 5.81 -8.61 5.93
CA ILE A 97 6.99 -8.64 5.08
C ILE A 97 6.77 -9.44 3.80
N ASN A 98 5.73 -10.28 3.71
CA ASN A 98 5.44 -11.04 2.50
C ASN A 98 4.99 -10.17 1.32
N CYS A 99 4.51 -8.94 1.59
CA CYS A 99 4.23 -7.95 0.55
C CYS A 99 5.38 -6.95 0.36
N HIS A 100 6.18 -6.68 1.40
CA HIS A 100 7.21 -5.63 1.38
C HIS A 100 8.60 -6.13 0.93
N ILE A 101 8.89 -7.42 1.17
CA ILE A 101 10.09 -8.16 0.75
C ILE A 101 9.67 -9.60 0.39
N PRO A 102 8.95 -9.78 -0.73
CA PRO A 102 8.18 -11.00 -1.00
C PRO A 102 9.04 -12.24 -1.25
N LEU A 103 10.35 -12.12 -1.53
CA LEU A 103 11.21 -13.29 -1.77
C LEU A 103 11.75 -13.82 -0.44
N GLN A 104 11.77 -15.14 -0.26
CA GLN A 104 12.52 -15.75 0.86
C GLN A 104 13.99 -15.32 0.87
N ASN A 105 14.64 -15.08 -0.28
CA ASN A 105 16.00 -14.53 -0.37
C ASN A 105 16.19 -13.22 0.43
N GLN A 106 15.12 -12.48 0.70
CA GLN A 106 15.12 -11.19 1.40
C GLN A 106 14.74 -11.32 2.88
N GLN A 107 14.33 -12.51 3.34
CA GLN A 107 13.82 -12.73 4.69
C GLN A 107 14.81 -13.52 5.53
N GLU A 108 15.13 -13.03 6.73
CA GLU A 108 16.09 -13.67 7.65
C GLU A 108 15.59 -15.03 8.18
N PHE A 109 14.27 -15.19 8.25
CA PHE A 109 13.63 -16.40 8.73
C PHE A 109 12.61 -16.91 7.72
N ILE A 110 12.48 -18.24 7.63
CA ILE A 110 11.40 -18.91 6.91
C ILE A 110 10.34 -19.29 7.95
N VAL A 111 9.09 -18.93 7.68
CA VAL A 111 7.96 -19.31 8.54
C VAL A 111 7.38 -20.62 8.03
N MET A 112 7.42 -21.64 8.88
CA MET A 112 7.03 -23.02 8.55
C MET A 112 5.57 -23.34 8.93
N GLY A 113 5.01 -22.56 9.84
CA GLY A 113 3.65 -22.72 10.36
C GLY A 113 3.42 -21.81 11.56
N LEU A 114 2.26 -21.97 12.19
CA LEU A 114 1.83 -21.21 13.35
C LEU A 114 1.56 -22.16 14.51
N VAL A 115 2.08 -21.84 15.69
CA VAL A 115 1.77 -22.57 16.93
C VAL A 115 0.31 -22.32 17.28
N ASP A 116 -0.51 -23.38 17.30
CA ASP A 116 -1.95 -23.36 17.54
C ASP A 116 -2.72 -22.36 16.64
N GLY A 117 -2.17 -22.04 15.46
CA GLY A 117 -2.72 -21.03 14.56
C GLY A 117 -2.47 -19.56 14.95
N ASP A 118 -1.71 -19.30 16.00
CA ASP A 118 -1.40 -17.93 16.46
C ASP A 118 -0.35 -17.25 15.56
N ILE A 119 -0.76 -16.17 14.91
CA ILE A 119 0.08 -15.36 14.02
C ILE A 119 1.24 -14.65 14.73
N TYR A 120 1.17 -14.50 16.04
CA TYR A 120 2.23 -13.91 16.87
C TYR A 120 3.20 -14.96 17.39
N GLN A 121 2.91 -16.25 17.17
CA GLN A 121 3.77 -17.38 17.47
C GLN A 121 4.13 -18.18 16.21
N PRO A 122 4.76 -17.54 15.20
CA PRO A 122 5.20 -18.26 14.01
C PRO A 122 6.38 -19.20 14.35
N VAL A 123 6.35 -20.41 13.79
CA VAL A 123 7.48 -21.34 13.82
C VAL A 123 8.49 -20.87 12.78
N LYS A 124 9.63 -20.35 13.26
CA LYS A 124 10.68 -19.75 12.43
C LYS A 124 11.89 -20.68 12.30
N GLU A 125 12.38 -20.83 11.09
CA GLU A 125 13.69 -21.41 10.80
C GLU A 125 14.63 -20.33 10.27
N LYS A 126 15.90 -20.34 10.68
CA LYS A 126 16.89 -19.38 10.18
C LYS A 126 17.16 -19.66 8.70
N ASN A 127 17.04 -18.64 7.86
CA ASN A 127 17.24 -18.80 6.43
C ASN A 127 18.74 -18.76 6.06
N PRO A 128 19.33 -19.86 5.55
CA PRO A 128 20.74 -19.88 5.13
C PRO A 128 21.00 -19.07 3.87
N HIS A 129 19.96 -18.72 3.10
CA HIS A 129 20.05 -17.96 1.85
C HIS A 129 19.60 -16.51 1.98
N PHE A 130 19.52 -16.00 3.21
CA PHE A 130 19.17 -14.60 3.46
C PHE A 130 20.27 -13.67 2.93
N ASP A 131 19.87 -12.74 2.07
CA ASP A 131 20.72 -11.64 1.61
C ASP A 131 20.16 -10.30 2.11
N LYS A 132 20.89 -9.72 3.07
CA LYS A 132 20.53 -8.42 3.67
C LYS A 132 20.51 -7.29 2.64
N LYS A 133 21.33 -7.34 1.59
CA LYS A 133 21.33 -6.32 0.53
C LYS A 133 20.06 -6.41 -0.30
N LEU A 134 19.65 -7.62 -0.69
CA LEU A 134 18.38 -7.83 -1.41
C LEU A 134 17.18 -7.36 -0.60
N GLN A 135 17.21 -7.52 0.73
CA GLN A 135 16.16 -6.98 1.60
C GLN A 135 16.01 -5.46 1.48
N GLN A 136 17.12 -4.73 1.37
CA GLN A 136 17.08 -3.26 1.26
C GLN A 136 16.47 -2.76 -0.06
N GLU A 137 16.37 -3.62 -1.07
CA GLU A 137 15.73 -3.29 -2.35
C GLU A 137 14.20 -3.39 -2.30
N GLY A 138 13.60 -3.84 -1.19
CA GLY A 138 12.14 -3.96 -1.08
C GLY A 138 11.56 -4.90 -2.14
N ILE A 139 10.56 -4.47 -2.89
CA ILE A 139 10.04 -5.24 -4.02
C ILE A 139 10.92 -4.95 -5.24
N ASN A 140 11.84 -5.85 -5.56
CA ASN A 140 12.85 -5.65 -6.60
C ASN A 140 12.50 -6.35 -7.93
N CYS A 141 13.41 -6.32 -8.91
CA CYS A 141 13.21 -6.97 -10.21
C CYS A 141 12.90 -8.47 -10.08
N ALA A 142 13.66 -9.19 -9.25
CA ALA A 142 13.50 -10.62 -9.04
C ALA A 142 12.20 -10.98 -8.31
N SER A 143 11.71 -10.10 -7.43
CA SER A 143 10.41 -10.25 -6.76
C SER A 143 9.28 -10.50 -7.76
N CYS A 144 9.31 -9.79 -8.89
CA CYS A 144 8.27 -9.89 -9.94
C CYS A 144 8.65 -10.87 -11.06
N HIS A 145 9.92 -10.88 -11.48
CA HIS A 145 10.33 -11.48 -12.74
C HIS A 145 11.13 -12.78 -12.63
N VAL A 146 11.50 -13.26 -11.43
CA VAL A 146 12.25 -14.52 -11.31
C VAL A 146 11.35 -15.60 -10.73
N ARG A 147 11.11 -16.66 -11.50
CA ARG A 147 10.38 -17.86 -11.07
C ARG A 147 11.10 -19.09 -11.58
N ASP A 148 11.30 -20.09 -10.73
CA ASP A 148 11.91 -21.38 -11.08
C ASP A 148 13.25 -21.23 -11.84
N ASN A 149 14.09 -20.31 -11.38
CA ASN A 149 15.43 -20.04 -11.92
C ASN A 149 15.43 -19.48 -13.36
N VAL A 150 14.29 -18.95 -13.84
CA VAL A 150 14.17 -18.25 -15.13
C VAL A 150 13.61 -16.85 -14.96
N VAL A 151 14.03 -15.94 -15.84
CA VAL A 151 13.47 -14.59 -15.90
C VAL A 151 12.21 -14.60 -16.76
N ILE A 152 11.05 -14.45 -16.13
CA ILE A 152 9.76 -14.38 -16.83
C ILE A 152 9.51 -12.98 -17.39
N GLY A 153 8.97 -12.91 -18.60
CA GLY A 153 8.60 -11.67 -19.27
C GLY A 153 7.35 -11.81 -20.13
N SER A 154 6.77 -10.70 -20.58
CA SER A 154 5.58 -10.70 -21.42
C SER A 154 5.85 -11.08 -22.89
N THR A 155 7.10 -10.91 -23.35
CA THR A 155 7.48 -11.13 -24.75
C THR A 155 8.47 -12.29 -24.95
N GLY A 156 9.32 -12.57 -23.95
CA GLY A 156 10.43 -13.53 -24.08
C GLY A 156 11.59 -13.03 -24.95
N THR A 157 12.76 -13.67 -24.87
CA THR A 157 13.89 -13.47 -25.79
C THR A 157 14.91 -14.63 -25.69
N THR A 158 15.49 -15.03 -26.82
CA THR A 158 16.60 -16.00 -26.84
C THR A 158 17.98 -15.34 -26.86
N LYS A 159 18.03 -14.00 -26.93
CA LYS A 159 19.28 -13.23 -27.02
C LYS A 159 19.88 -12.86 -25.66
N ALA A 160 19.14 -13.08 -24.56
CA ALA A 160 19.60 -12.71 -23.23
C ALA A 160 20.72 -13.65 -22.76
N PRO A 161 21.69 -13.16 -21.96
CA PRO A 161 22.71 -14.01 -21.36
C PRO A 161 22.15 -14.95 -20.28
N HIS A 162 20.89 -14.73 -19.88
CA HIS A 162 20.16 -15.53 -18.91
C HIS A 162 18.91 -16.16 -19.50
N ALA A 163 18.48 -17.28 -18.90
CA ALA A 163 17.27 -17.98 -19.33
C ALA A 163 16.04 -17.07 -19.20
N THR A 164 15.21 -17.04 -20.24
CA THR A 164 13.93 -16.31 -20.22
C THR A 164 12.76 -17.22 -20.54
N ARG A 165 11.60 -16.91 -19.96
CA ARG A 165 10.34 -17.61 -20.23
C ARG A 165 9.23 -16.59 -20.44
N LYS A 166 8.40 -16.81 -21.46
CA LYS A 166 7.22 -15.96 -21.68
C LYS A 166 6.09 -16.40 -20.75
N ASP A 167 5.61 -15.50 -19.90
CA ASP A 167 4.49 -15.77 -18.99
C ASP A 167 3.61 -14.52 -18.76
N PRO A 168 2.79 -14.14 -19.77
CA PRO A 168 1.94 -12.96 -19.68
C PRO A 168 0.75 -13.14 -18.73
N VAL A 169 0.38 -14.39 -18.41
CA VAL A 169 -0.74 -14.68 -17.49
C VAL A 169 -0.30 -14.48 -16.05
N PHE A 170 0.90 -14.95 -15.68
CA PHE A 170 1.45 -14.64 -14.36
C PHE A 170 1.68 -13.14 -14.19
N LEU A 171 2.29 -12.51 -15.20
CA LEU A 171 2.58 -11.07 -15.22
C LEU A 171 1.36 -10.20 -15.55
N SER A 172 0.13 -10.68 -15.35
CA SER A 172 -1.09 -9.86 -15.43
C SER A 172 -1.41 -9.23 -14.06
N GLU A 173 -2.61 -8.66 -13.91
CA GLU A 173 -3.20 -8.31 -12.61
C GLU A 173 -3.10 -9.42 -11.56
N LYS A 174 -2.97 -10.70 -11.97
CA LYS A 174 -2.73 -11.83 -11.07
C LYS A 174 -1.54 -11.61 -10.13
N LEU A 175 -0.41 -11.09 -10.64
CA LEU A 175 0.75 -10.76 -9.82
C LEU A 175 0.43 -9.60 -8.87
N CYS A 176 -0.19 -8.54 -9.36
CA CYS A 176 -0.50 -7.34 -8.58
C CYS A 176 -1.41 -7.68 -7.38
N ILE A 177 -2.47 -8.45 -7.63
CA ILE A 177 -3.50 -8.84 -6.65
C ILE A 177 -2.92 -9.72 -5.52
N SER A 178 -1.79 -10.39 -5.75
CA SER A 178 -1.13 -11.18 -4.68
C SER A 178 -0.73 -10.34 -3.46
N CYS A 179 -0.44 -9.04 -3.68
CA CYS A 179 -0.11 -8.09 -2.62
C CYS A 179 -1.21 -7.03 -2.42
N HIS A 180 -1.87 -6.61 -3.50
CA HIS A 180 -2.87 -5.52 -3.50
C HIS A 180 -4.32 -5.98 -3.20
N ASN A 181 -4.51 -7.22 -2.75
CA ASN A 181 -5.83 -7.73 -2.37
C ASN A 181 -5.76 -8.67 -1.14
N ALA A 182 -5.14 -8.17 -0.06
CA ALA A 182 -5.11 -8.83 1.24
C ALA A 182 -6.23 -8.24 2.14
N ASN A 183 -7.41 -8.86 2.10
CA ASN A 183 -8.52 -8.56 2.99
C ASN A 183 -8.72 -9.71 3.99
N ALA A 184 -8.46 -9.46 5.27
CA ALA A 184 -8.57 -10.44 6.33
C ALA A 184 -8.66 -9.76 7.71
N VAL A 185 -9.60 -10.21 8.54
CA VAL A 185 -9.53 -9.98 9.99
C VAL A 185 -8.63 -11.07 10.55
N VAL A 186 -7.38 -10.71 10.88
CA VAL A 186 -6.40 -11.68 11.35
C VAL A 186 -6.49 -11.83 12.87
N THR A 187 -6.66 -10.71 13.58
CA THR A 187 -7.05 -10.68 15.00
C THR A 187 -8.01 -9.51 15.25
N SER A 188 -8.52 -9.36 16.47
CA SER A 188 -9.37 -8.22 16.82
C SER A 188 -8.68 -6.86 16.65
N THR A 189 -7.34 -6.80 16.69
CA THR A 189 -6.55 -5.57 16.56
C THR A 189 -5.73 -5.51 15.27
N LEU A 190 -5.75 -6.57 14.45
CA LEU A 190 -5.04 -6.65 13.18
C LEU A 190 -5.99 -7.02 12.06
N VAL A 191 -6.31 -6.04 11.23
CA VAL A 191 -7.15 -6.18 10.05
C VAL A 191 -6.38 -5.75 8.82
N CYS A 192 -6.27 -6.63 7.84
CA CYS A 192 -5.87 -6.29 6.49
C CYS A 192 -7.14 -5.86 5.73
N SER A 193 -7.21 -4.62 5.25
CA SER A 193 -8.36 -4.09 4.50
C SER A 193 -7.99 -3.70 3.06
N PHE A 194 -7.00 -4.37 2.48
CA PHE A 194 -6.56 -4.09 1.11
C PHE A 194 -7.46 -4.85 0.13
N GLU A 195 -8.38 -4.14 -0.52
CA GLU A 195 -9.39 -4.72 -1.41
C GLU A 195 -9.34 -4.13 -2.84
N THR A 196 -8.24 -3.49 -3.23
CA THR A 196 -8.09 -2.80 -4.53
C THR A 196 -8.36 -3.72 -5.73
N GLY A 197 -7.99 -5.00 -5.63
CA GLY A 197 -8.27 -5.98 -6.67
C GLY A 197 -9.76 -6.25 -6.84
N ASP A 198 -10.49 -6.37 -5.73
CA ASP A 198 -11.94 -6.61 -5.74
C ASP A 198 -12.71 -5.35 -6.14
N GLU A 199 -12.26 -4.17 -5.70
CA GLU A 199 -12.76 -2.87 -6.17
C GLU A 199 -12.61 -2.71 -7.69
N TRP A 200 -11.46 -3.09 -8.26
CA TRP A 200 -11.24 -3.04 -9.70
C TRP A 200 -12.14 -4.03 -10.46
N LYS A 201 -12.28 -5.26 -9.95
CA LYS A 201 -13.17 -6.28 -10.55
C LYS A 201 -14.64 -5.83 -10.55
N ALA A 202 -15.08 -5.17 -9.48
CA ALA A 202 -16.44 -4.61 -9.39
C ALA A 202 -16.61 -3.34 -10.24
N GLY A 203 -15.51 -2.68 -10.60
CA GLY A 203 -15.48 -1.45 -11.37
C GLY A 203 -15.73 -1.63 -12.89
N PRO A 204 -15.97 -0.52 -13.61
CA PRO A 204 -16.33 -0.53 -15.03
C PRO A 204 -15.17 -0.89 -15.97
N TYR A 205 -13.95 -1.03 -15.45
CA TYR A 205 -12.75 -1.32 -16.23
C TYR A 205 -12.35 -2.78 -16.24
N TYR A 206 -12.99 -3.62 -15.42
CA TYR A 206 -12.79 -5.06 -15.49
C TYR A 206 -13.09 -5.58 -16.92
N GLY A 207 -12.17 -6.37 -17.47
CA GLY A 207 -12.24 -6.86 -18.85
C GLY A 207 -11.88 -5.85 -19.95
N GLN A 208 -11.67 -4.57 -19.63
CA GLN A 208 -11.27 -3.53 -20.60
C GLN A 208 -9.85 -3.00 -20.36
N LYS A 209 -9.50 -2.77 -19.10
CA LYS A 209 -8.19 -2.28 -18.65
C LYS A 209 -7.80 -3.03 -17.39
N ASN A 210 -6.51 -3.28 -17.21
CA ASN A 210 -5.98 -3.89 -16.00
C ASN A 210 -4.95 -3.00 -15.31
N CYS A 211 -4.42 -3.47 -14.18
CA CYS A 211 -3.46 -2.74 -13.36
C CYS A 211 -2.29 -2.20 -14.20
N ILE A 212 -1.76 -3.03 -15.10
CA ILE A 212 -0.57 -2.75 -15.91
C ILE A 212 -0.85 -1.63 -16.91
N SER A 213 -2.02 -1.64 -17.55
CA SER A 213 -2.36 -0.64 -18.57
C SER A 213 -2.34 0.82 -18.07
N CYS A 214 -2.52 1.03 -16.75
CA CYS A 214 -2.47 2.35 -16.12
C CYS A 214 -1.22 2.55 -15.24
N HIS A 215 -0.83 1.57 -14.43
CA HIS A 215 0.28 1.72 -13.46
C HIS A 215 1.66 1.40 -14.06
N MET A 216 1.69 0.73 -15.20
CA MET A 216 2.90 0.47 -15.99
C MET A 216 2.63 0.91 -17.42
N GLU A 217 2.54 2.21 -17.66
CA GLU A 217 2.07 2.76 -18.95
C GLU A 217 2.86 2.16 -20.14
N PRO A 218 2.17 1.76 -21.24
CA PRO A 218 2.83 1.18 -22.39
C PRO A 218 3.72 2.21 -23.09
N THR A 219 4.88 1.75 -23.54
CA THR A 219 5.84 2.57 -24.28
C THR A 219 6.53 1.72 -25.35
N LYS A 220 7.11 2.37 -26.36
CA LYS A 220 7.93 1.69 -27.38
C LYS A 220 9.38 2.12 -27.18
N ARG A 221 10.25 1.16 -26.92
CA ARG A 221 11.68 1.40 -26.69
C ARG A 221 12.50 0.14 -26.85
N GLU A 222 13.81 0.31 -26.98
CA GLU A 222 14.74 -0.76 -26.69
C GLU A 222 14.71 -1.09 -25.19
N VAL A 223 14.59 -2.38 -24.85
CA VAL A 223 14.65 -2.88 -23.46
C VAL A 223 16.10 -3.12 -23.02
N VAL A 224 16.97 -3.42 -23.97
CA VAL A 224 18.44 -3.51 -23.85
C VAL A 224 19.01 -2.84 -25.09
N ALA A 225 20.06 -2.05 -24.95
CA ALA A 225 20.67 -1.35 -26.07
C ALA A 225 21.10 -2.33 -27.18
N GLY A 226 20.73 -2.03 -28.43
CA GLY A 226 21.08 -2.86 -29.60
C GLY A 226 20.20 -4.10 -29.79
N PHE A 227 19.14 -4.28 -28.98
CA PHE A 227 18.21 -5.40 -29.12
C PHE A 227 16.94 -5.05 -29.92
N GLY A 228 16.85 -3.81 -30.42
CA GLY A 228 15.73 -3.32 -31.21
C GLY A 228 14.56 -2.83 -30.35
N GLU A 229 13.80 -1.89 -30.91
CA GLU A 229 12.61 -1.37 -30.24
C GLU A 229 11.48 -2.38 -30.20
N ARG A 230 10.78 -2.43 -29.08
CA ARG A 230 9.57 -3.23 -28.92
C ARG A 230 8.61 -2.58 -27.92
N LEU A 231 7.40 -3.11 -27.85
CA LEU A 231 6.48 -2.78 -26.78
C LEU A 231 7.12 -3.12 -25.43
N SER A 232 7.11 -2.15 -24.54
CA SER A 232 7.60 -2.19 -23.18
C SER A 232 6.61 -1.47 -22.28
N HIS A 233 6.87 -1.46 -20.98
CA HIS A 233 6.08 -0.75 -20.00
C HIS A 233 7.01 -0.02 -19.03
N LEU A 234 6.51 1.07 -18.44
CA LEU A 234 7.23 1.84 -17.43
C LEU A 234 7.16 1.15 -16.07
N HIS A 235 8.27 1.19 -15.30
CA HIS A 235 8.39 0.56 -13.98
C HIS A 235 8.37 1.58 -12.83
N TYR A 236 7.70 2.73 -13.03
CA TYR A 236 7.47 3.70 -11.95
C TYR A 236 6.40 3.25 -10.96
N PHE A 237 5.48 2.38 -11.39
CA PHE A 237 4.32 1.93 -10.60
C PHE A 237 3.55 3.12 -10.00
N ALA A 238 3.25 4.10 -10.86
CA ALA A 238 2.77 5.41 -10.43
C ALA A 238 1.47 5.31 -9.61
N GLY A 239 1.43 6.00 -8.47
CA GLY A 239 0.33 5.91 -7.52
C GLY A 239 0.04 7.24 -6.85
N SER A 240 0.25 7.32 -5.53
CA SER A 240 -0.17 8.50 -4.77
C SER A 240 0.48 9.81 -5.22
N GLY A 241 1.73 9.77 -5.68
CA GLY A 241 2.55 10.95 -5.92
C GLY A 241 3.18 11.54 -4.65
N ILE A 242 2.93 10.94 -3.48
CA ILE A 242 3.56 11.33 -2.22
C ILE A 242 4.89 10.55 -2.12
N PRO A 243 6.06 11.19 -2.15
CA PRO A 243 7.34 10.47 -2.12
C PRO A 243 7.57 9.79 -0.75
N LYS A 244 8.47 8.81 -0.66
CA LYS A 244 8.77 8.16 0.63
C LYS A 244 9.63 9.01 1.56
N VAL A 245 10.38 9.96 0.99
CA VAL A 245 11.18 10.96 1.69
C VAL A 245 10.92 12.33 1.03
N LYS A 246 10.84 13.39 1.84
CA LYS A 246 10.64 14.76 1.36
C LYS A 246 11.71 15.13 0.34
N GLY A 247 11.29 15.68 -0.79
CA GLY A 247 12.19 16.08 -1.90
C GLY A 247 12.59 14.94 -2.85
N ALA A 248 12.27 13.68 -2.55
CA ALA A 248 12.54 12.58 -3.48
C ALA A 248 11.64 12.66 -4.73
N LYS A 249 12.19 12.25 -5.87
CA LYS A 249 11.44 12.14 -7.13
C LYS A 249 10.46 10.98 -7.04
N THR A 250 9.23 11.20 -7.48
CA THR A 250 8.19 10.16 -7.59
C THR A 250 7.28 10.48 -8.77
N LYS A 251 6.74 9.44 -9.41
CA LYS A 251 5.70 9.58 -10.43
C LYS A 251 4.32 9.53 -9.76
N ALA A 252 3.46 10.51 -10.05
CA ALA A 252 2.08 10.53 -9.60
C ALA A 252 1.15 10.01 -10.71
N LEU A 253 0.05 9.36 -10.31
CA LEU A 253 -1.06 9.03 -11.20
C LEU A 253 -2.36 9.56 -10.59
N ASN A 254 -3.10 10.33 -11.37
CA ASN A 254 -4.33 10.97 -10.91
C ASN A 254 -5.53 10.05 -11.14
N GLY A 255 -6.28 9.76 -10.08
CA GLY A 255 -7.57 9.09 -10.16
C GLY A 255 -8.76 10.07 -10.19
N LEU A 256 -8.59 11.26 -9.60
CA LEU A 256 -9.65 12.27 -9.46
C LEU A 256 -9.52 13.39 -10.50
N ALA A 257 -10.67 13.87 -10.95
CA ALA A 257 -10.83 15.14 -11.65
C ALA A 257 -11.55 16.16 -10.74
N PHE A 258 -11.23 17.44 -10.91
CA PHE A 258 -11.76 18.56 -10.14
C PHE A 258 -12.51 19.52 -11.07
N TYR A 259 -13.76 19.85 -10.73
CA TYR A 259 -14.58 20.81 -11.47
C TYR A 259 -15.08 21.91 -10.51
N PRO A 260 -14.35 23.03 -10.40
CA PRO A 260 -14.79 24.17 -9.61
C PRO A 260 -15.92 24.93 -10.33
N SER A 261 -16.89 25.44 -9.58
CA SER A 261 -17.87 26.40 -10.11
C SER A 261 -17.22 27.76 -10.30
N LYS A 262 -17.86 28.61 -11.12
CA LYS A 262 -17.45 30.01 -11.23
C LYS A 262 -17.73 30.75 -9.93
N VAL A 263 -16.87 31.72 -9.62
CA VAL A 263 -17.04 32.70 -8.55
C VAL A 263 -17.04 34.08 -9.22
N GLU A 264 -18.05 34.90 -8.90
CA GLU A 264 -18.13 36.25 -9.44
C GLU A 264 -17.08 37.16 -8.78
N LYS A 265 -16.59 38.16 -9.51
CA LYS A 265 -15.62 39.12 -8.95
C LYS A 265 -16.26 40.08 -7.94
N SER A 266 -17.57 40.27 -8.00
CA SER A 266 -18.29 41.18 -7.13
C SER A 266 -19.67 40.68 -6.72
N TYR A 267 -20.03 40.93 -5.47
CA TYR A 267 -21.33 40.59 -4.87
C TYR A 267 -21.88 41.82 -4.14
N ALA A 268 -23.19 42.01 -4.11
CA ALA A 268 -23.80 43.03 -3.26
C ALA A 268 -23.73 42.63 -1.78
N VAL A 269 -23.76 43.60 -0.86
CA VAL A 269 -24.03 43.31 0.56
C VAL A 269 -25.33 42.49 0.67
N ASN A 270 -25.31 41.45 1.50
CA ASN A 270 -26.37 40.45 1.67
C ASN A 270 -26.63 39.54 0.46
N GLN A 271 -25.85 39.62 -0.63
CA GLN A 271 -25.89 38.62 -1.70
C GLN A 271 -25.02 37.41 -1.31
N GLU A 272 -25.59 36.22 -1.35
CA GLU A 272 -24.87 35.00 -1.00
C GLU A 272 -23.77 34.67 -2.02
N ILE A 273 -22.57 34.41 -1.51
CA ILE A 273 -21.45 33.84 -2.25
C ILE A 273 -21.60 32.33 -2.17
N VAL A 274 -21.81 31.67 -3.31
CA VAL A 274 -21.94 30.21 -3.38
C VAL A 274 -20.83 29.65 -4.27
N TYR A 275 -20.15 28.63 -3.77
CA TYR A 275 -19.12 27.91 -4.50
C TYR A 275 -19.35 26.41 -4.39
N HIS A 276 -19.14 25.70 -5.49
CA HIS A 276 -19.21 24.25 -5.57
C HIS A 276 -17.90 23.70 -6.13
N LEU A 277 -17.34 22.70 -5.46
CA LEU A 277 -16.24 21.91 -5.99
C LEU A 277 -16.72 20.48 -6.18
N LYS A 278 -16.86 20.05 -7.44
CA LYS A 278 -17.16 18.66 -7.78
C LYS A 278 -15.86 17.88 -7.94
N LEU A 279 -15.75 16.77 -7.20
CA LEU A 279 -14.71 15.77 -7.36
C LEU A 279 -15.33 14.54 -8.03
N LYS A 280 -14.64 13.97 -9.01
CA LYS A 280 -15.06 12.75 -9.69
C LYS A 280 -13.93 11.75 -9.74
N ASN A 281 -14.20 10.50 -9.36
CA ASN A 281 -13.30 9.38 -9.67
C ASN A 281 -13.40 9.08 -11.18
N GLU A 282 -12.70 9.89 -11.96
CA GLU A 282 -12.84 9.86 -13.42
C GLU A 282 -11.89 8.85 -14.06
N PHE A 283 -10.70 8.66 -13.51
CA PHE A 283 -9.62 7.93 -14.18
C PHE A 283 -9.30 6.56 -13.57
N ALA A 284 -9.62 6.32 -12.30
CA ALA A 284 -9.32 5.05 -11.64
C ALA A 284 -10.41 4.00 -11.85
N GLY A 285 -9.98 2.74 -11.99
CA GLY A 285 -10.87 1.57 -12.10
C GLY A 285 -11.27 0.94 -10.77
N HIS A 286 -10.67 1.40 -9.68
CA HIS A 286 -10.92 1.01 -8.29
C HIS A 286 -11.34 2.26 -7.50
N ARG A 287 -11.57 2.13 -6.19
CA ARG A 287 -12.01 3.26 -5.36
C ARG A 287 -10.88 4.29 -5.19
N VAL A 288 -11.24 5.53 -4.87
CA VAL A 288 -10.26 6.59 -4.60
C VAL A 288 -10.60 7.31 -3.28
N PRO A 289 -9.69 7.31 -2.29
CA PRO A 289 -8.46 6.49 -2.22
C PRO A 289 -8.78 4.99 -2.10
N SER A 290 -7.76 4.15 -2.31
CA SER A 290 -7.82 2.68 -2.14
C SER A 290 -6.51 2.19 -1.52
N GLY A 291 -6.52 0.96 -1.00
CA GLY A 291 -5.38 0.32 -0.38
C GLY A 291 -5.32 0.58 1.13
N ASP A 292 -4.33 1.35 1.55
CA ASP A 292 -4.08 1.65 2.97
C ASP A 292 -5.23 2.50 3.57
N PRO A 293 -5.86 2.04 4.66
CA PRO A 293 -7.01 2.73 5.28
C PRO A 293 -6.68 4.11 5.87
N GLU A 294 -5.40 4.42 6.10
CA GLU A 294 -5.00 5.75 6.58
C GLU A 294 -5.03 6.83 5.49
N ARG A 295 -5.22 6.44 4.22
CA ARG A 295 -5.26 7.35 3.07
C ARG A 295 -6.57 8.14 3.04
N PHE A 296 -6.47 9.45 2.78
CA PHE A 296 -7.65 10.29 2.60
C PHE A 296 -7.37 11.54 1.75
N PHE A 297 -8.41 12.13 1.18
CA PHE A 297 -8.39 13.49 0.65
C PHE A 297 -9.02 14.44 1.66
N GLY A 298 -8.32 15.54 1.94
CA GLY A 298 -8.86 16.67 2.71
C GLY A 298 -9.27 17.77 1.76
N ILE A 299 -10.47 18.32 1.93
CA ILE A 299 -10.98 19.46 1.18
C ILE A 299 -11.11 20.61 2.18
N SER A 300 -10.48 21.75 1.93
CA SER A 300 -10.63 22.98 2.73
C SER A 300 -11.08 24.13 1.83
N MET A 301 -12.08 24.86 2.30
CA MET A 301 -12.56 26.10 1.71
C MET A 301 -12.55 27.18 2.79
N GLU A 302 -11.68 28.18 2.63
CA GLU A 302 -11.46 29.25 3.60
C GLU A 302 -11.76 30.59 2.96
N LEU A 303 -12.63 31.37 3.59
CA LEU A 303 -12.92 32.74 3.19
C LEU A 303 -12.11 33.67 4.08
N LEU A 304 -11.17 34.39 3.48
CA LEU A 304 -10.23 35.28 4.14
C LEU A 304 -10.68 36.73 3.95
N ASP A 305 -10.49 37.56 4.98
CA ASP A 305 -10.63 39.02 4.87
C ASP A 305 -9.41 39.68 4.20
N GLU A 306 -9.42 41.02 4.10
CA GLU A 306 -8.34 41.81 3.50
C GLU A 306 -6.99 41.68 4.22
N ASN A 307 -7.00 41.27 5.49
CA ASN A 307 -5.79 41.04 6.28
C ASN A 307 -5.33 39.57 6.23
N GLY A 308 -6.02 38.72 5.46
CA GLY A 308 -5.74 37.29 5.36
C GLY A 308 -6.29 36.46 6.51
N LYS A 309 -7.15 37.02 7.38
CA LYS A 309 -7.76 36.27 8.48
C LYS A 309 -8.97 35.49 7.99
N ALA A 310 -9.05 34.20 8.32
CA ALA A 310 -10.22 33.39 8.03
C ALA A 310 -11.45 33.90 8.80
N ILE A 311 -12.50 34.26 8.06
CA ILE A 311 -13.81 34.68 8.60
C ILE A 311 -14.89 33.61 8.44
N ALA A 312 -14.67 32.64 7.56
CA ALA A 312 -15.47 31.43 7.44
C ALA A 312 -14.61 30.30 6.88
N GLN A 313 -14.88 29.07 7.31
CA GLN A 313 -14.17 27.88 6.85
C GLN A 313 -15.13 26.71 6.75
N LYS A 314 -14.91 25.85 5.75
CA LYS A 314 -15.53 24.54 5.66
C LYS A 314 -14.47 23.52 5.28
N THR A 315 -14.51 22.36 5.95
CA THR A 315 -13.64 21.24 5.65
C THR A 315 -14.44 19.97 5.43
N ASP A 316 -14.06 19.19 4.44
CA ASP A 316 -14.65 17.89 4.12
C ASP A 316 -13.54 16.84 3.92
N ARG A 317 -13.91 15.54 4.01
CA ARG A 317 -12.99 14.41 3.88
C ARG A 317 -13.56 13.32 2.99
N ILE A 318 -12.72 12.77 2.11
CA ILE A 318 -12.97 11.51 1.40
C ILE A 318 -11.92 10.51 1.86
N GLY A 319 -12.32 9.43 2.53
CA GLY A 319 -11.40 8.47 3.13
C GLY A 319 -12.12 7.54 4.10
N GLU A 320 -11.44 6.47 4.51
CA GLU A 320 -11.91 5.65 5.61
C GLU A 320 -11.66 6.34 6.96
N LYS A 321 -12.46 5.95 7.96
CA LYS A 321 -12.24 6.27 9.38
C LYS A 321 -12.27 4.99 10.19
N TRP A 322 -11.26 4.81 11.02
CA TRP A 322 -11.09 3.61 11.82
C TRP A 322 -10.92 3.95 13.30
N GLU A 323 -11.45 3.08 14.13
CA GLU A 323 -11.09 2.95 15.53
C GLU A 323 -10.23 1.69 15.65
N TRP A 324 -8.95 1.84 16.00
CA TRP A 324 -8.00 0.71 16.02
C TRP A 324 -7.94 -0.03 17.37
N TYR A 325 -8.32 0.64 18.47
CA TYR A 325 -8.25 0.12 19.82
C TYR A 325 -9.57 0.36 20.55
N PRO A 326 -10.07 -0.60 21.36
CA PRO A 326 -9.47 -1.89 21.73
C PRO A 326 -9.59 -2.98 20.66
N ALA A 327 -10.40 -2.76 19.63
CA ALA A 327 -10.52 -3.62 18.47
C ALA A 327 -10.64 -2.77 17.21
N ALA A 328 -10.05 -3.23 16.11
CA ALA A 328 -10.08 -2.59 14.82
C ALA A 328 -11.50 -2.61 14.23
N LYS A 329 -12.08 -1.43 14.04
CA LYS A 329 -13.41 -1.23 13.50
C LYS A 329 -13.42 -0.09 12.49
N LYS A 330 -13.89 -0.38 11.27
CA LYS A 330 -14.20 0.63 10.25
C LYS A 330 -15.48 1.36 10.68
N LEU A 331 -15.36 2.65 10.98
CA LEU A 331 -16.46 3.51 11.46
C LEU A 331 -17.22 4.15 10.29
N GLU A 332 -16.48 4.62 9.29
CA GLU A 332 -17.02 5.27 8.10
C GLU A 332 -16.11 4.93 6.93
N ASP A 333 -16.70 4.80 5.76
CA ASP A 333 -15.97 4.74 4.51
C ASP A 333 -16.79 5.42 3.43
N ASN A 334 -16.26 6.52 2.93
CA ASN A 334 -16.87 7.32 1.89
C ASN A 334 -15.94 7.49 0.68
N ASN A 335 -14.98 6.55 0.48
CA ASN A 335 -14.12 6.52 -0.70
C ASN A 335 -14.97 6.50 -1.97
N LEU A 336 -14.53 7.21 -3.02
CA LEU A 336 -15.29 7.34 -4.26
C LEU A 336 -15.18 6.08 -5.12
N ASN A 337 -16.31 5.45 -5.41
CA ASN A 337 -16.38 4.37 -6.39
C ASN A 337 -15.96 4.85 -7.79
N PRO A 338 -15.51 3.97 -8.69
CA PRO A 338 -15.24 4.34 -10.08
C PRO A 338 -16.43 5.09 -10.69
N LYS A 339 -16.16 6.24 -11.32
CA LYS A 339 -17.15 7.16 -11.92
C LYS A 339 -18.09 7.87 -10.96
N GLU A 340 -18.01 7.63 -9.65
CA GLU A 340 -18.74 8.42 -8.66
C GLU A 340 -18.25 9.86 -8.68
N GLU A 341 -19.19 10.80 -8.53
CA GLU A 341 -18.91 12.20 -8.31
C GLU A 341 -19.59 12.71 -7.04
N ARG A 342 -18.92 13.61 -6.33
CA ARG A 342 -19.43 14.26 -5.14
C ARG A 342 -19.15 15.75 -5.20
N THR A 343 -20.13 16.55 -4.83
CA THR A 343 -20.02 18.01 -4.83
C THR A 343 -19.93 18.54 -3.41
N PHE A 344 -18.90 19.34 -3.15
CA PHE A 344 -18.69 20.03 -1.88
C PHE A 344 -19.07 21.50 -2.06
N ALA A 345 -20.03 21.97 -1.27
CA ALA A 345 -20.56 23.32 -1.38
C ALA A 345 -20.09 24.22 -0.24
N PHE A 346 -19.76 25.46 -0.55
CA PHE A 346 -19.50 26.53 0.42
C PHE A 346 -20.47 27.69 0.13
N ALA A 347 -21.05 28.25 1.18
CA ALA A 347 -21.94 29.39 1.08
C ALA A 347 -21.61 30.39 2.18
N TYR A 348 -21.59 31.68 1.84
CA TYR A 348 -21.39 32.77 2.79
C TYR A 348 -22.16 34.01 2.39
N LYS A 349 -22.87 34.62 3.35
CA LYS A 349 -23.63 35.85 3.13
C LYS A 349 -22.91 37.04 3.81
N PRO A 350 -22.20 37.90 3.05
CA PRO A 350 -21.50 39.04 3.62
C PRO A 350 -22.49 40.12 4.06
N THR A 351 -22.26 40.72 5.23
CA THR A 351 -23.13 41.74 5.83
C THR A 351 -22.58 43.17 5.72
N LYS A 352 -21.37 43.33 5.18
CA LYS A 352 -20.68 44.61 5.02
C LYS A 352 -19.86 44.63 3.73
N LYS A 353 -19.54 45.83 3.25
CA LYS A 353 -18.60 46.04 2.15
C LYS A 353 -17.21 45.66 2.61
N GLN A 354 -16.52 44.83 1.83
CA GLN A 354 -15.19 44.32 2.16
C GLN A 354 -14.60 43.59 0.95
N LYS A 355 -13.27 43.44 0.96
CA LYS A 355 -12.56 42.53 0.05
C LYS A 355 -12.37 41.20 0.74
N LEU A 356 -12.63 40.12 0.00
CA LEU A 356 -12.53 38.75 0.48
C LEU A 356 -11.69 37.92 -0.49
N THR A 357 -11.08 36.85 0.01
CA THR A 357 -10.45 35.82 -0.82
C THR A 357 -11.00 34.46 -0.41
N LEU A 358 -11.65 33.75 -1.35
CA LEU A 358 -12.00 32.35 -1.15
C LEU A 358 -10.81 31.49 -1.59
N ALA A 359 -10.12 30.86 -0.65
CA ALA A 359 -9.05 29.90 -0.88
C ALA A 359 -9.60 28.47 -0.80
N VAL A 360 -9.41 27.69 -1.86
CA VAL A 360 -9.91 26.31 -1.97
C VAL A 360 -8.74 25.38 -2.20
N LYS A 361 -8.59 24.40 -1.31
CA LYS A 361 -7.47 23.46 -1.33
C LYS A 361 -7.96 22.03 -1.20
N VAL A 362 -7.41 21.14 -2.02
CA VAL A 362 -7.54 19.69 -1.82
C VAL A 362 -6.17 19.07 -1.60
N THR A 363 -6.02 18.35 -0.49
CA THR A 363 -4.82 17.58 -0.18
C THR A 363 -5.09 16.10 -0.36
N LYS A 364 -4.08 15.38 -0.85
CA LYS A 364 -4.03 13.91 -0.88
C LYS A 364 -3.08 13.47 0.21
N ASN A 365 -3.60 12.75 1.20
CA ASN A 365 -2.91 12.44 2.44
C ASN A 365 -2.57 10.95 2.50
N ARG A 366 -1.38 10.67 3.00
CA ARG A 366 -0.87 9.35 3.33
C ARG A 366 -1.44 8.87 4.66
N LEU A 367 -1.34 9.72 5.66
CA LEU A 367 -1.83 9.56 7.02
C LEU A 367 -2.01 10.95 7.63
N ASP A 368 -2.71 11.04 8.76
CA ASP A 368 -2.83 12.29 9.50
C ASP A 368 -1.65 12.51 10.46
N GLN A 369 -1.56 13.72 11.03
CA GLN A 369 -0.48 14.08 11.94
C GLN A 369 -0.50 13.22 13.21
N LYS A 370 -1.67 12.85 13.73
CA LYS A 370 -1.80 12.04 14.94
C LYS A 370 -1.22 10.64 14.74
N SER A 371 -1.51 9.99 13.60
CA SER A 371 -0.91 8.72 13.22
C SER A 371 0.61 8.85 13.00
N ALA A 372 1.07 9.96 12.42
CA ALA A 372 2.49 10.21 12.21
C ALA A 372 3.25 10.35 13.55
N ASP A 373 2.69 11.13 14.48
CA ASP A 373 3.25 11.32 15.83
C ASP A 373 3.26 10.01 16.61
N TYR A 374 2.18 9.22 16.55
CA TYR A 374 2.09 7.90 17.16
C TYR A 374 3.20 6.96 16.65
N ASN A 375 3.45 6.99 15.34
CA ASN A 375 4.52 6.22 14.69
C ASN A 375 5.90 6.89 14.77
N LYS A 376 6.03 8.03 15.47
CA LYS A 376 7.27 8.79 15.66
C LYS A 376 7.96 9.13 14.33
N LEU A 377 7.17 9.47 13.31
CA LEU A 377 7.67 9.85 12.00
C LEU A 377 8.15 11.30 12.04
N ASP A 378 9.38 11.53 11.58
CA ASP A 378 9.96 12.87 11.53
C ASP A 378 9.57 13.66 10.26
N GLU A 379 9.96 14.92 10.21
CA GLU A 379 9.63 15.86 9.13
C GLU A 379 10.14 15.45 7.73
N ARG A 380 11.05 14.48 7.65
CA ARG A 380 11.49 13.92 6.37
C ARG A 380 10.41 13.06 5.72
N TYR A 381 9.40 12.62 6.48
CA TYR A 381 8.31 11.80 5.97
C TYR A 381 7.12 12.65 5.53
N PRO A 382 6.85 12.78 4.22
CA PRO A 382 5.76 13.64 3.74
C PRO A 382 4.40 12.99 3.99
N LEU A 383 3.55 13.68 4.75
CA LEU A 383 2.20 13.21 5.09
C LEU A 383 1.20 13.45 3.96
N PHE A 384 1.38 14.48 3.14
CA PHE A 384 0.45 14.81 2.07
C PHE A 384 1.10 15.58 0.92
N ILE A 385 0.36 15.71 -0.17
CA ILE A 385 0.61 16.65 -1.25
C ILE A 385 -0.66 17.45 -1.53
N THR A 386 -0.53 18.68 -2.02
CA THR A 386 -1.67 19.45 -2.53
C THR A 386 -1.92 19.07 -3.98
N VAL A 387 -3.17 18.74 -4.32
CA VAL A 387 -3.59 18.31 -5.66
C VAL A 387 -4.56 19.28 -6.33
N PHE A 388 -5.04 20.27 -5.58
CA PHE A 388 -5.85 21.40 -6.07
C PHE A 388 -5.61 22.59 -5.11
N ASP A 389 -5.31 23.78 -5.65
CA ASP A 389 -5.10 25.00 -4.87
C ASP A 389 -5.52 26.20 -5.74
N GLU A 390 -6.71 26.75 -5.47
CA GLU A 390 -7.27 27.88 -6.20
C GLU A 390 -7.67 28.99 -5.24
N LYS A 391 -7.52 30.25 -5.69
CA LYS A 391 -7.90 31.44 -4.93
C LYS A 391 -8.74 32.37 -5.76
N TYR A 392 -9.87 32.79 -5.21
CA TYR A 392 -10.81 33.69 -5.85
C TYR A 392 -10.91 34.99 -5.07
N ALA A 393 -10.48 36.10 -5.68
CA ALA A 393 -10.65 37.44 -5.11
C ALA A 393 -12.09 37.92 -5.33
N ILE A 394 -12.72 38.42 -4.27
CA ILE A 394 -14.12 38.81 -4.25
C ILE A 394 -14.25 40.21 -3.65
N GLU A 395 -15.01 41.08 -4.30
CA GLU A 395 -15.35 42.42 -3.81
C GLU A 395 -16.82 42.51 -3.42
N VAL A 396 -17.11 42.79 -2.15
CA VAL A 396 -18.49 43.01 -1.67
C VAL A 396 -18.82 44.49 -1.71
N LYS A 397 -19.82 44.88 -2.52
CA LYS A 397 -20.18 46.27 -2.82
C LYS A 397 -21.50 46.73 -2.22
#